data_AF-A0A6I4VN99-F1
#
_entry.id   AF-A0A6I4VN99-F1
#
_cell.length_a   1.000
_cell.length_b   1.000
_cell.length_c   1.000
_cell.angle_alpha   90.00
_cell.angle_beta   90.00
_cell.angle_gamma   90.00
#
_symmetry.space_group_name_H-M   'P 1'
#
loop_
_entity.id
_entity.type
_entity.pdbx_description
1 polymer ?
#
loop_
_entity_poly.entity_id
_entity_poly.type
_entity_poly.pdbx_seq_one_letter_code
_entity_poly.pdbx_strand_id
1 'polypeptide(L)'
;MEPSLNKQSQVNVKKTRSTSRFLWSFMWMVLFTALSFYLVAYPHFTFTTTFWIILGAAVIQVFLQLYTFMHLDEKGNIMPIIFIVLGLFIGVISVVGIILM
;
A
#
# COMPACT_ATOMS: atom_id res chain seq x y z
N MET A 1 -10.15 19.89 -51.13
CA MET A 1 -9.94 20.38 -49.76
C MET A 1 -10.68 19.44 -48.83
N GLU A 2 -9.97 18.44 -48.31
CA GLU A 2 -10.49 17.45 -47.35
C GLU A 2 -10.68 18.13 -45.99
N PRO A 3 -11.62 17.66 -45.13
CA PRO A 3 -11.20 16.67 -44.13
C PRO A 3 -12.37 15.79 -43.63
N SER A 4 -12.71 14.71 -44.34
CA SER A 4 -13.60 13.65 -43.81
C SER A 4 -12.84 12.41 -43.30
N LEU A 5 -11.51 12.46 -43.29
CA LEU A 5 -10.65 11.31 -42.98
C LEU A 5 -9.82 11.48 -41.69
N ASN A 6 -10.39 12.03 -40.61
CA ASN A 6 -9.65 12.13 -39.35
C ASN A 6 -10.55 12.21 -38.10
N LYS A 7 -11.48 11.27 -37.94
CA LYS A 7 -12.21 11.09 -36.66
C LYS A 7 -12.08 9.69 -36.06
N GLN A 8 -11.43 8.76 -36.75
CA GLN A 8 -11.25 7.38 -36.27
C GLN A 8 -9.87 7.10 -35.68
N SER A 9 -8.90 8.02 -35.81
CA SER A 9 -7.54 7.84 -35.25
C SER A 9 -7.39 8.25 -33.78
N GLN A 10 -8.49 8.63 -33.09
CA GLN A 10 -8.48 8.97 -31.66
C GLN A 10 -9.07 7.85 -30.77
N VAL A 11 -9.30 6.66 -31.34
CA VAL A 11 -9.84 5.49 -30.63
C VAL A 11 -8.86 4.32 -30.69
N ASN A 12 -7.55 4.54 -30.50
CA ASN A 12 -6.65 3.39 -30.26
C ASN A 12 -5.27 3.73 -29.67
N VAL A 13 -5.19 4.67 -28.73
CA VAL A 13 -4.02 4.72 -27.83
C VAL A 13 -4.50 4.86 -26.39
N LYS A 14 -5.38 3.94 -25.97
CA LYS A 14 -5.71 3.81 -24.54
C LYS A 14 -4.57 3.06 -23.85
N LYS A 15 -3.49 3.83 -23.64
CA LYS A 15 -2.41 3.68 -22.66
C LYS A 15 -2.66 2.53 -21.67
N THR A 16 -2.18 1.33 -21.98
CA THR A 16 -2.21 0.13 -21.11
C THR A 16 -1.24 0.25 -19.91
N ARG A 17 -0.73 1.47 -19.66
CA ARG A 17 0.41 1.75 -18.78
C ARG A 17 0.04 1.89 -17.31
N SER A 18 -1.13 1.41 -16.91
CA SER A 18 -1.64 1.54 -15.53
C SER A 18 -1.31 0.29 -14.70
N THR A 19 -1.53 -0.92 -15.22
CA THR A 19 -1.48 -2.16 -14.43
C THR A 19 -0.08 -2.55 -13.94
N SER A 20 0.98 -2.24 -14.68
CA SER A 20 2.34 -2.67 -14.33
C SER A 20 2.91 -1.98 -13.08
N ARG A 21 2.46 -0.75 -12.76
CA ARG A 21 2.89 -0.03 -11.55
C ARG A 21 2.24 -0.57 -10.29
N PHE A 22 1.00 -1.06 -10.39
CA PHE A 22 0.33 -1.76 -9.28
C PHE A 22 1.02 -3.07 -8.92
N LEU A 23 1.47 -3.83 -9.93
CA LEU A 23 2.10 -5.13 -9.70
C LEU A 23 3.43 -5.00 -8.95
N TRP A 24 4.18 -3.93 -9.18
CA TRP A 24 5.43 -3.67 -8.46
C TRP A 24 5.17 -3.40 -6.97
N SER A 25 4.22 -2.52 -6.64
CA SER A 25 3.86 -2.21 -5.25
C SER A 25 3.30 -3.42 -4.51
N PHE A 26 2.47 -4.22 -5.21
CA PHE A 26 1.96 -5.48 -4.70
C PHE A 26 3.07 -6.51 -4.42
N MET A 27 4.05 -6.62 -5.32
CA MET A 27 5.20 -7.52 -5.14
C MET A 27 6.05 -7.14 -3.93
N TRP A 28 6.34 -5.83 -3.74
CA TRP A 28 7.02 -5.35 -2.54
C TRP A 28 6.27 -5.71 -1.26
N MET A 29 4.95 -5.55 -1.28
CA MET A 29 4.08 -5.89 -0.16
C MET A 29 4.24 -7.37 0.21
N VAL A 30 4.09 -8.29 -0.76
CA VAL A 30 4.26 -9.73 -0.52
C VAL A 30 5.67 -10.08 -0.03
N LEU A 31 6.71 -9.46 -0.58
CA LEU A 31 8.10 -9.69 -0.17
C LEU A 31 8.34 -9.33 1.29
N PHE A 32 7.88 -8.16 1.74
CA PHE A 32 8.05 -7.73 3.13
C PHE A 32 7.27 -8.62 4.12
N THR A 33 6.09 -9.13 3.74
CA THR A 33 5.33 -10.07 4.57
C THR A 33 6.03 -11.42 4.64
N ALA A 34 6.47 -11.96 3.50
CA ALA A 34 7.22 -13.21 3.43
C ALA A 34 8.52 -13.13 4.24
N LEU A 35 9.21 -11.99 4.19
CA LEU A 35 10.40 -11.73 5.01
C LEU A 35 10.06 -11.77 6.50
N SER A 36 8.97 -11.15 6.93
CA SER A 36 8.54 -11.18 8.35
C SER A 36 8.24 -12.61 8.82
N PHE A 37 7.55 -13.42 8.00
CA PHE A 37 7.32 -14.83 8.31
C PHE A 37 8.62 -15.64 8.35
N TYR A 38 9.56 -15.37 7.44
CA TYR A 38 10.85 -16.02 7.43
C TYR A 38 11.65 -15.72 8.70
N LEU A 39 11.67 -14.46 9.16
CA LEU A 39 12.33 -14.07 10.40
C LEU A 39 11.73 -14.73 11.65
N VAL A 40 10.43 -15.01 11.65
CA VAL A 40 9.76 -15.73 12.76
C VAL A 40 10.01 -17.23 12.67
N ALA A 41 9.97 -17.81 11.47
CA ALA A 41 10.12 -19.25 11.25
C ALA A 41 11.54 -19.75 11.55
N TYR A 42 12.55 -18.93 11.25
CA TYR A 42 13.95 -19.20 11.55
C TYR A 42 14.49 -18.16 12.54
N PRO A 43 14.28 -18.35 13.85
CA PRO A 43 14.71 -17.40 14.87
C PRO A 43 16.24 -17.43 15.04
N HIS A 44 16.96 -16.76 14.13
CA HIS A 44 18.39 -16.51 14.25
C HIS A 44 18.69 -15.40 15.29
N PHE A 45 17.70 -14.58 15.65
CA PHE A 45 17.81 -13.47 16.60
C PHE A 45 16.95 -13.69 17.85
N THR A 46 17.27 -12.98 18.94
CA THR A 46 16.46 -12.94 20.16
C THR A 46 15.04 -12.44 19.87
N PHE A 47 14.04 -13.03 20.54
CA PHE A 47 12.62 -12.68 20.40
C PHE A 47 12.34 -11.17 20.41
N THR A 48 12.97 -10.43 21.32
CA THR A 48 12.83 -8.97 21.42
C THR A 48 13.29 -8.25 20.15
N THR A 49 14.42 -8.64 19.59
CA THR A 49 14.97 -8.04 18.37
C THR A 49 14.08 -8.34 17.16
N THR A 50 13.64 -9.59 17.03
CA THR A 50 12.71 -10.01 15.97
C THR A 50 11.38 -9.24 16.05
N PHE A 51 10.84 -9.05 17.25
CA PHE A 51 9.61 -8.26 17.46
C PHE A 51 9.74 -6.83 16.94
N TRP A 52 10.79 -6.11 17.31
CA TRP A 52 11.00 -4.73 16.85
C TRP A 52 11.17 -4.62 15.33
N ILE A 53 11.85 -5.59 14.71
CA ILE A 53 12.01 -5.65 13.25
C ILE A 53 10.67 -5.84 12.56
N ILE A 54 9.87 -6.79 13.03
CA ILE A 54 8.54 -7.08 12.45
C ILE A 54 7.58 -5.91 12.67
N LEU A 55 7.63 -5.25 13.84
CA LEU A 55 6.82 -4.07 14.12
C LEU A 55 7.16 -2.93 13.14
N GLY A 56 8.45 -2.68 12.88
CA GLY A 56 8.87 -1.71 11.87
C GLY A 56 8.40 -2.09 10.46
N ALA A 57 8.54 -3.36 10.07
CA ALA A 57 8.04 -3.86 8.80
C ALA A 57 6.51 -3.73 8.68
N ALA A 58 5.76 -3.95 9.76
CA ALA A 58 4.31 -3.81 9.82
C ALA A 58 3.87 -2.35 9.62
N VAL A 59 4.59 -1.39 10.19
CA VAL A 59 4.32 0.04 9.93
C VAL A 59 4.55 0.38 8.46
N ILE A 60 5.67 -0.05 7.87
CA ILE A 60 5.96 0.14 6.44
C ILE A 60 4.88 -0.51 5.56
N GLN A 61 4.39 -1.69 5.93
CA GLN A 61 3.30 -2.38 5.27
C GLN A 61 2.01 -1.56 5.24
N VAL A 62 1.61 -0.95 6.37
CA VAL A 62 0.43 -0.08 6.42
C VAL A 62 0.58 1.11 5.46
N PHE A 63 1.76 1.72 5.39
CA PHE A 63 2.01 2.81 4.42
C PHE A 63 2.01 2.34 2.96
N LEU A 64 2.61 1.20 2.65
CA LEU A 64 2.59 0.62 1.29
C LEU A 64 1.18 0.22 0.85
N GLN A 65 0.38 -0.31 1.77
CA GLN A 65 -1.03 -0.60 1.55
C GLN A 65 -1.81 0.67 1.24
N LEU A 66 -1.62 1.71 2.05
CA LEU A 66 -2.21 3.01 1.82
C LEU A 66 -1.75 3.58 0.48
N TYR A 67 -0.47 3.55 0.13
CA TYR A 67 0.05 4.05 -1.17
C TYR A 67 -0.46 3.24 -2.37
N THR A 68 -0.67 1.93 -2.23
CA THR A 68 -1.18 1.09 -3.33
C THR A 68 -2.69 1.30 -3.54
N PHE A 69 -3.47 1.42 -2.46
CA PHE A 69 -4.90 1.73 -2.53
C PHE A 69 -5.17 3.20 -2.87
N MET A 70 -4.24 4.08 -2.50
CA MET A 70 -4.30 5.51 -2.75
C MET A 70 -3.43 5.83 -3.96
N HIS A 71 -4.00 5.73 -5.16
CA HIS A 71 -3.47 6.44 -6.32
C HIS A 71 -3.49 7.94 -6.03
N LEU A 72 -2.46 8.42 -5.32
CA LEU A 72 -2.24 9.79 -4.85
C LEU A 72 -2.13 10.83 -5.99
N ASP A 73 -2.31 10.43 -7.24
CA ASP A 73 -2.16 11.28 -8.42
C ASP A 73 -3.49 11.91 -8.88
N GLU A 74 -4.63 11.51 -8.31
CA GLU A 74 -5.92 12.17 -8.57
C GLU A 74 -6.27 13.17 -7.47
N LYS A 75 -5.89 14.43 -7.74
CA LYS A 75 -6.22 15.62 -6.95
C LYS A 75 -7.70 15.62 -6.54
N GLY A 76 -7.96 15.51 -5.24
CA GLY A 76 -9.25 15.89 -4.64
C GLY A 76 -9.99 14.81 -3.86
N ASN A 77 -9.46 13.59 -3.72
CA ASN A 77 -10.23 12.54 -3.05
C ASN A 77 -10.06 12.59 -1.51
N ILE A 78 -11.14 12.86 -0.79
CA ILE A 78 -11.20 12.94 0.68
C ILE A 78 -11.07 11.56 1.35
N MET A 79 -11.42 10.50 0.62
CA MET A 79 -11.37 9.10 1.07
C MET A 79 -10.04 8.66 1.71
N PRO A 80 -8.87 8.94 1.10
CA PRO A 80 -7.60 8.60 1.71
C PRO A 80 -7.29 9.27 3.05
N ILE A 81 -7.68 10.53 3.20
CA ILE A 81 -7.54 11.26 4.47
C ILE A 81 -8.41 10.63 5.56
N ILE A 82 -9.64 10.23 5.21
CA ILE A 82 -10.54 9.53 6.13
C ILE A 82 -9.91 8.20 6.58
N PHE A 83 -9.33 7.42 5.65
CA PHE A 83 -8.70 6.14 5.99
C PHE A 83 -7.48 6.28 6.91
N ILE A 84 -6.62 7.28 6.68
CA ILE A 84 -5.48 7.57 7.58
C ILE A 84 -5.98 7.96 8.97
N VAL A 85 -6.94 8.90 9.06
CA VAL A 85 -7.46 9.39 10.34
C VAL A 85 -8.17 8.28 11.11
N LEU A 86 -8.99 7.49 10.43
CA LEU A 86 -9.73 6.38 11.03
C LEU A 86 -8.80 5.22 11.42
N GLY A 87 -7.80 4.90 10.59
CA GLY A 87 -6.77 3.92 10.90
C GLY A 87 -5.94 4.32 12.13
N LEU A 88 -5.54 5.60 12.21
CA LEU A 88 -4.85 6.13 13.39
C LEU A 88 -5.75 6.09 14.64
N PHE A 89 -7.02 6.47 14.50
CA PHE A 89 -7.99 6.44 15.59
C PHE A 89 -8.17 5.03 16.16
N ILE A 90 -8.41 4.04 15.29
CA ILE A 90 -8.56 2.63 15.69
C ILE A 90 -7.26 2.09 16.28
N GLY A 91 -6.10 2.43 15.70
CA GLY A 91 -4.79 2.01 16.20
C GLY A 91 -4.53 2.53 17.62
N VAL A 92 -4.80 3.82 17.86
CA VAL A 92 -4.66 4.44 19.19
C VAL A 92 -5.61 3.80 20.19
N ILE A 93 -6.89 3.63 19.83
CA ILE A 93 -7.88 2.98 20.72
C ILE A 93 -7.46 1.54 21.04
N SER A 94 -6.95 0.80 20.07
CA SER A 94 -6.51 -0.59 20.30
C SER A 94 -5.35 -0.65 21.28
N VAL A 95 -4.34 0.23 21.13
CA VAL A 95 -3.20 0.30 22.06
C VAL A 95 -3.65 0.73 23.44
N VAL A 96 -4.48 1.77 23.54
CA VAL A 96 -5.03 2.24 24.82
C VAL A 96 -5.87 1.16 25.49
N GLY A 97 -6.70 0.44 24.73
CA GLY A 97 -7.51 -0.67 25.22
C GLY A 97 -6.65 -1.81 25.77
N ILE A 98 -5.56 -2.17 25.09
CA ILE A 98 -4.63 -3.20 25.57
C ILE A 98 -3.89 -2.75 26.84
N ILE A 99 -3.59 -1.46 26.99
CA ILE A 99 -2.90 -0.93 28.18
C ILE A 99 -3.85 -0.78 29.38
N LEU A 100 -5.12 -0.45 29.13
CA LEU A 100 -6.13 -0.22 30.17
C LEU A 100 -6.72 -1.52 30.74
N MET A 101 -6.61 -2.62 29.99
CA MET A 101 -7.11 -3.95 30.34
C MET A 101 -6.04 -4.78 31.05
#